data_AF-A0A078ATC1-F1
#
_entry.id   AF-A0A078ATC1-F1
#
_cell.length_a   1.000
_cell.length_b   1.000
_cell.length_c   1.000
_cell.angle_alpha   90.00
_cell.angle_beta   90.00
_cell.angle_gamma   90.00
#
_symmetry.space_group_name_H-M   'P 1'
#
loop_
_entity.id
_entity.type
_entity.pdbx_description
1 polymer ?
#
loop_
_entity_poly.entity_id
_entity_poly.type
_entity_poly.pdbx_seq_one_letter_code
_entity_poly.pdbx_strand_id
1 'polypeptide(L)'
;MQVNPDGRLIRKLKEPLQISLLGKEELATDTFVYRFELPDIQKTLGHSTCQYLEFEAEILNRETKQKEKFMRYYHPMSKVIDAGYVDLLIKIYLRNFKHPTGGLFSQYIDQMTEGSTLKITGIGGDIEYLGHSNFLIRNKETQQMEKKRFKNVGMIAGGSGITPMFQYDIILDEDLTEYEKIGKLYYFPIVQAPDENWQLGSGKITSGMIESFMPPKSNNYQQSLNLLSRQR
;
A
#
# COMPACT_ATOMS: atom_id res chain seq x y z
N MET A 1 6.31 -18.85 -6.14
CA MET A 1 6.58 -17.52 -5.54
C MET A 1 7.98 -17.57 -4.93
N GLN A 2 8.63 -16.42 -4.79
CA GLN A 2 9.97 -16.31 -4.21
C GLN A 2 9.99 -15.21 -3.15
N VAL A 3 11.08 -15.13 -2.38
CA VAL A 3 11.28 -14.07 -1.39
C VAL A 3 12.21 -13.01 -1.99
N ASN A 4 11.79 -11.74 -1.98
CA ASN A 4 12.63 -10.64 -2.45
C ASN A 4 13.73 -10.28 -1.41
N PRO A 5 14.70 -9.42 -1.76
CA PRO A 5 15.75 -9.00 -0.82
C PRO A 5 15.23 -8.36 0.48
N ASP A 6 14.02 -7.79 0.46
CA ASP A 6 13.35 -7.21 1.63
C ASP A 6 12.66 -8.26 2.52
N GLY A 7 12.75 -9.55 2.16
CA GLY A 7 12.17 -10.66 2.90
C GLY A 7 10.69 -10.94 2.61
N ARG A 8 10.11 -10.29 1.59
CA ARG A 8 8.68 -10.38 1.24
C ARG A 8 8.41 -11.38 0.13
N LEU A 9 7.24 -12.02 0.17
CA LEU A 9 6.79 -12.90 -0.88
C LEU A 9 6.45 -12.11 -2.14
N ILE A 10 6.94 -12.58 -3.29
CA ILE A 10 6.67 -11.99 -4.60
C ILE A 10 6.57 -13.08 -5.68
N ARG A 11 5.62 -12.91 -6.58
CA ARG A 11 5.48 -13.64 -7.85
C ARG A 11 5.92 -12.70 -8.97
N LYS A 12 7.10 -12.98 -9.55
CA LYS A 12 7.52 -12.28 -10.77
C LYS A 12 6.61 -12.66 -11.93
N LEU A 13 6.23 -11.67 -12.74
CA LEU A 13 5.51 -11.92 -13.97
C LEU A 13 6.46 -12.56 -14.99
N LYS A 14 5.94 -13.46 -15.83
CA LYS A 14 6.74 -14.06 -16.92
C LYS A 14 7.24 -12.99 -17.88
N GLU A 15 6.37 -12.03 -18.19
CA GLU A 15 6.66 -10.83 -18.96
C GLU A 15 6.15 -9.62 -18.17
N PRO A 16 6.92 -8.51 -18.12
CA PRO A 16 6.45 -7.29 -17.50
C PRO A 16 5.16 -6.79 -18.15
N LEU A 17 4.17 -6.45 -17.32
CA LEU A 17 2.93 -5.84 -17.80
C LEU A 17 3.16 -4.33 -17.96
N GLN A 18 3.02 -3.83 -19.19
CA GLN A 18 3.06 -2.39 -19.45
C GLN A 18 1.66 -1.81 -19.26
N ILE A 19 1.56 -0.76 -18.46
CA ILE A 19 0.29 -0.06 -18.21
C ILE A 19 0.44 1.40 -18.63
N SER A 20 -0.60 2.01 -19.17
CA SER A 20 -0.57 3.37 -19.73
C SER A 20 -1.30 4.34 -18.83
N LEU A 21 -0.71 5.50 -18.53
CA LEU A 21 -1.38 6.51 -17.71
C LEU A 21 -2.59 7.08 -18.47
N LEU A 22 -3.79 6.92 -17.90
CA LEU A 22 -5.01 7.54 -18.42
C LEU A 22 -5.22 8.94 -17.88
N GLY A 23 -4.76 9.21 -16.67
CA GLY A 23 -4.91 10.50 -16.01
C GLY A 23 -4.57 10.43 -14.53
N LYS A 24 -4.57 11.60 -13.88
CA LYS A 24 -4.40 11.73 -12.44
C LYS A 24 -5.41 12.71 -11.85
N GLU A 25 -5.85 12.43 -10.64
CA GLU A 25 -6.70 13.30 -9.84
C GLU A 25 -5.92 13.78 -8.60
N GLU A 26 -5.96 15.08 -8.32
CA GLU A 26 -5.35 15.66 -7.13
C GLU A 26 -6.29 15.50 -5.92
N LEU A 27 -5.81 14.81 -4.87
CA LEU A 27 -6.53 14.71 -3.59
C LEU A 27 -6.01 15.72 -2.56
N ALA A 28 -4.72 16.04 -2.63
CA ALA A 28 -4.07 17.07 -1.83
C ALA A 28 -2.83 17.58 -2.56
N THR A 29 -2.23 18.66 -2.06
CA THR A 29 -1.08 19.35 -2.67
C THR A 29 0.06 18.44 -3.11
N ASP A 30 0.29 17.32 -2.41
CA ASP A 30 1.32 16.34 -2.75
C ASP A 30 0.80 14.91 -2.88
N THR A 31 -0.51 14.69 -3.04
CA THR A 31 -1.11 13.36 -3.07
C THR A 31 -2.13 13.24 -4.19
N PHE A 32 -1.95 12.24 -5.04
CA PHE A 32 -2.76 12.04 -6.26
C PHE A 32 -3.19 10.59 -6.41
N VAL A 33 -4.32 10.38 -7.07
CA VAL A 33 -4.71 9.06 -7.61
C VAL A 33 -4.35 9.03 -9.07
N TYR A 34 -3.49 8.08 -9.46
CA TYR A 34 -3.12 7.84 -10.85
C TYR A 34 -3.88 6.63 -11.37
N ARG A 35 -4.61 6.80 -12.47
CA ARG A 35 -5.29 5.69 -13.15
C ARG A 35 -4.46 5.21 -14.33
N PHE A 36 -4.12 3.93 -14.33
CA PHE A 36 -3.41 3.30 -15.44
C PHE A 36 -4.28 2.26 -16.13
N GLU A 37 -4.33 2.29 -17.46
CA GLU A 37 -4.98 1.29 -18.30
C GLU A 37 -4.17 0.01 -18.35
N LEU A 38 -4.85 -1.14 -18.23
CA LEU A 38 -4.26 -2.45 -18.47
C LEU A 38 -4.26 -2.77 -19.98
N PRO A 39 -3.28 -3.54 -20.49
CA PRO A 39 -3.23 -3.92 -21.91
C PRO A 39 -4.49 -4.62 -22.44
N ASP A 40 -5.21 -5.32 -21.56
CA ASP A 40 -6.47 -5.96 -21.86
C ASP A 40 -7.56 -5.33 -21.00
N ILE A 41 -8.37 -4.46 -21.62
CA ILE A 41 -9.43 -3.71 -20.94
C ILE A 41 -10.54 -4.60 -20.35
N GLN A 42 -10.60 -5.88 -20.76
CA GLN A 42 -11.60 -6.84 -20.28
C GLN A 42 -11.08 -7.71 -19.12
N LYS A 43 -9.79 -7.63 -18.80
CA LYS A 43 -9.18 -8.45 -17.74
C LYS A 43 -8.87 -7.63 -16.49
N THR A 44 -8.90 -8.32 -15.36
CA THR A 44 -8.37 -7.82 -14.10
C THR A 44 -6.86 -8.03 -14.04
N LEU A 45 -6.19 -7.32 -13.14
CA LEU A 45 -4.73 -7.40 -12.98
C LEU A 45 -4.25 -8.74 -12.38
N GLY A 46 -5.13 -9.49 -11.68
CA GLY A 46 -4.79 -10.78 -11.07
C GLY A 46 -3.96 -10.69 -9.78
N HIS A 47 -4.15 -9.61 -9.02
CA HIS A 47 -3.66 -9.48 -7.64
C HIS A 47 -4.77 -9.85 -6.64
N SER A 48 -4.38 -10.18 -5.40
CA SER A 48 -5.30 -10.34 -4.27
C SER A 48 -5.31 -9.07 -3.40
N THR A 49 -6.37 -8.86 -2.62
CA THR A 49 -6.43 -7.78 -1.63
C THR A 49 -5.29 -7.92 -0.61
N CYS A 50 -4.71 -6.79 -0.19
CA CYS A 50 -3.48 -6.62 0.58
C CYS A 50 -2.16 -6.91 -0.16
N GLN A 51 -2.17 -7.39 -1.41
CA GLN A 51 -0.96 -7.50 -2.20
C GLN A 51 -0.49 -6.12 -2.71
N TYR A 52 0.82 -6.00 -2.94
CA TYR A 52 1.47 -4.90 -3.62
C TYR A 52 1.90 -5.32 -5.02
N LEU A 53 2.07 -4.33 -5.88
CA LEU A 53 2.63 -4.46 -7.21
C LEU A 53 4.06 -3.94 -7.18
N GLU A 54 4.96 -4.67 -7.82
CA GLU A 54 6.33 -4.24 -8.05
C GLU A 54 6.41 -3.54 -9.39
N PHE A 55 6.87 -2.29 -9.35
CA PHE A 55 7.06 -1.43 -10.50
C PHE A 55 8.53 -1.22 -10.80
N GLU A 56 8.82 -1.08 -12.09
CA GLU A 56 10.14 -0.83 -12.62
C GLU A 56 10.14 0.41 -13.53
N ALA A 57 11.13 1.28 -13.34
CA ALA A 57 11.38 2.41 -14.23
C ALA A 57 12.87 2.67 -14.38
N GLU A 58 13.27 3.11 -15.58
CA GLU A 58 14.60 3.69 -15.81
C GLU A 58 14.51 5.20 -15.63
N ILE A 59 15.12 5.70 -14.56
CA ILE A 59 15.03 7.11 -14.17
C ILE A 59 16.41 7.74 -14.37
N LEU A 60 16.44 8.91 -15.01
CA LEU A 60 17.66 9.69 -15.15
C LEU A 60 18.12 10.19 -13.78
N ASN A 61 19.24 9.65 -13.30
CA ASN A 61 19.93 10.19 -12.15
C ASN A 61 20.65 11.48 -12.57
N ARG A 62 20.24 12.61 -11.96
CA ARG A 62 20.75 13.94 -12.35
C ARG A 62 22.19 14.18 -11.94
N GLU A 63 22.70 13.43 -10.97
CA GLU A 63 24.09 13.51 -10.48
C GLU A 63 25.01 12.73 -11.40
N THR A 64 24.68 11.47 -11.69
CA THR A 64 25.50 10.58 -12.55
C THR A 64 25.28 10.84 -14.05
N LYS A 65 24.20 11.54 -14.42
CA LYS A 65 23.73 11.74 -15.80
C LYS A 65 23.40 10.43 -16.53
N GLN A 66 23.18 9.34 -15.81
CA GLN A 66 22.86 8.04 -16.37
C GLN A 66 21.42 7.64 -16.03
N LYS A 67 20.81 6.85 -16.91
CA LYS A 67 19.56 6.17 -16.59
C LYS A 67 19.89 4.98 -15.69
N GLU A 68 19.28 4.97 -14.52
CA GLU A 68 19.41 3.90 -13.55
C GLU A 68 18.06 3.22 -13.37
N LYS A 69 18.08 1.91 -13.15
CA LYS A 69 16.88 1.10 -12.94
C LYS A 69 16.45 1.17 -11.48
N PHE A 70 15.21 1.60 -11.25
CA PHE A 70 14.60 1.68 -9.94
C PHE A 70 13.42 0.71 -9.84
N MET A 71 13.36 0.02 -8.71
CA MET A 71 12.23 -0.83 -8.33
C MET A 71 11.48 -0.20 -7.17
N ARG A 72 10.15 -0.11 -7.24
CA ARG A 72 9.31 0.35 -6.12
C ARG A 72 8.05 -0.50 -6.01
N TYR A 73 7.47 -0.50 -4.81
CA TYR A 73 6.26 -1.27 -4.52
C TYR A 73 5.13 -0.31 -4.15
N TYR A 74 3.97 -0.47 -4.79
CA TYR A 74 2.76 0.27 -4.44
C TYR A 74 1.60 -0.70 -4.26
N HIS A 75 0.72 -0.40 -3.31
CA HIS A 75 -0.54 -1.10 -3.17
C HIS A 75 -1.57 -0.43 -4.08
N PRO A 76 -2.27 -1.19 -4.94
CA PRO A 76 -3.38 -0.65 -5.71
C PRO A 76 -4.54 -0.27 -4.79
N MET A 77 -5.28 0.76 -5.16
CA MET A 77 -6.49 1.21 -4.44
C MET A 77 -7.76 0.62 -5.06
N SER A 78 -7.76 0.43 -6.39
CA SER A 78 -8.82 -0.23 -7.16
C SER A 78 -9.11 -1.64 -6.63
N LYS A 79 -10.34 -2.13 -6.86
CA LYS A 79 -10.73 -3.49 -6.43
C LYS A 79 -9.99 -4.55 -7.23
N VAL A 80 -9.79 -5.73 -6.66
CA VAL A 80 -9.23 -6.89 -7.38
C VAL A 80 -10.10 -7.33 -8.56
N ILE A 81 -11.39 -7.01 -8.54
CA ILE A 81 -12.36 -7.33 -9.59
C ILE A 81 -12.45 -6.27 -10.69
N ASP A 82 -11.85 -5.09 -10.50
CA ASP A 82 -11.90 -4.03 -11.50
C ASP A 82 -11.12 -4.48 -12.76
N ALA A 83 -11.77 -4.35 -13.91
CA ALA A 83 -11.22 -4.74 -15.21
C ALA A 83 -10.72 -3.51 -15.98
N GLY A 84 -9.61 -3.70 -16.68
CA GLY A 84 -9.06 -2.73 -17.63
C GLY A 84 -8.30 -1.55 -17.04
N TYR A 85 -8.28 -1.36 -15.73
CA TYR A 85 -7.45 -0.33 -15.10
C TYR A 85 -6.91 -0.75 -13.74
N VAL A 86 -5.96 0.02 -13.23
CA VAL A 86 -5.50 -0.01 -11.84
C VAL A 86 -5.28 1.42 -11.34
N ASP A 87 -5.77 1.69 -10.13
CA ASP A 87 -5.60 3.00 -9.48
C ASP A 87 -4.51 2.93 -8.40
N LEU A 88 -3.60 3.90 -8.43
CA LEU A 88 -2.51 4.04 -7.45
C LEU A 88 -2.63 5.36 -6.70
N LEU A 89 -2.80 5.30 -5.38
CA LEU A 89 -2.68 6.46 -4.51
C LEU A 89 -1.21 6.71 -4.18
N ILE A 90 -0.66 7.83 -4.65
CA ILE A 90 0.77 8.14 -4.52
C ILE A 90 0.96 9.54 -3.94
N LYS A 91 1.78 9.60 -2.88
CA LYS A 91 2.32 10.84 -2.34
C LYS A 91 3.62 11.20 -3.04
N ILE A 92 3.73 12.44 -3.50
CA ILE A 92 4.88 12.98 -4.21
C ILE A 92 5.87 13.57 -3.21
N TYR A 93 6.99 12.86 -3.04
CA TYR A 93 8.08 13.33 -2.19
C TYR A 93 8.93 14.35 -2.96
N LEU A 94 8.55 15.63 -2.87
CA LEU A 94 9.30 16.73 -3.46
C LEU A 94 10.65 16.96 -2.74
N ARG A 95 11.57 17.59 -3.48
CA ARG A 95 12.87 18.00 -2.96
C ARG A 95 12.70 19.04 -1.87
N ASN A 96 13.50 18.95 -0.80
CA ASN A 96 13.57 19.96 0.24
C ASN A 96 14.95 19.95 0.91
N PHE A 97 15.19 20.84 1.88
CA PHE A 97 16.48 20.94 2.56
C PHE A 97 16.91 19.66 3.30
N LYS A 98 15.98 18.84 3.80
CA LYS A 98 16.28 17.56 4.47
C LYS A 98 16.46 16.41 3.47
N HIS A 99 15.78 16.48 2.33
CA HIS A 99 15.75 15.48 1.27
C HIS A 99 15.98 16.16 -0.08
N PRO A 100 17.24 16.52 -0.42
CA PRO A 100 17.54 17.37 -1.58
C PRO A 100 17.21 16.71 -2.92
N THR A 101 17.19 15.37 -2.98
CA THR A 101 16.83 14.59 -4.17
C THR A 101 15.33 14.30 -4.25
N GLY A 102 14.59 14.42 -3.13
CA GLY A 102 13.21 13.97 -3.00
C GLY A 102 13.06 12.47 -3.27
N GLY A 103 11.83 12.01 -3.52
CA GLY A 103 11.55 10.66 -3.99
C GLY A 103 11.70 10.57 -5.49
N LEU A 104 12.74 9.88 -5.98
CA LEU A 104 13.03 9.76 -7.41
C LEU A 104 11.85 9.13 -8.18
N PHE A 105 11.29 8.03 -7.68
CA PHE A 105 10.22 7.30 -8.34
C PHE A 105 8.88 8.04 -8.30
N SER A 106 8.53 8.66 -7.17
CA SER A 106 7.30 9.44 -7.07
C SER A 106 7.34 10.66 -7.98
N GLN A 107 8.46 11.39 -8.02
CA GLN A 107 8.64 12.52 -8.94
C GLN A 107 8.68 12.07 -10.41
N TYR A 108 9.16 10.86 -10.69
CA TYR A 108 9.12 10.28 -12.05
C TYR A 108 7.68 10.04 -12.49
N ILE A 109 6.85 9.41 -11.65
CA ILE A 109 5.43 9.21 -11.95
C ILE A 109 4.71 10.55 -12.13
N ASP A 110 5.01 11.53 -11.27
CA ASP A 110 4.35 12.84 -11.34
C ASP A 110 4.62 13.61 -12.64
N GLN A 111 5.77 13.35 -13.27
CA GLN A 111 6.18 13.92 -14.56
C GLN A 111 5.63 13.16 -15.76
N MET A 112 4.97 12.00 -15.57
CA MET A 112 4.35 11.27 -16.67
C MET A 112 3.19 12.07 -17.26
N THR A 113 3.09 12.07 -18.59
CA THR A 113 1.91 12.56 -19.30
C THR A 113 0.99 11.40 -19.64
N GLU A 114 -0.29 11.68 -19.88
CA GLU A 114 -1.23 10.68 -20.39
C GLU A 114 -0.65 9.94 -21.61
N GLY A 115 -0.89 8.64 -21.68
CA GLY A 115 -0.31 7.72 -22.67
C GLY A 115 1.11 7.23 -22.33
N SER A 116 1.81 7.83 -21.36
CA SER A 116 3.11 7.31 -20.89
C SER A 116 2.94 5.96 -20.20
N THR A 117 3.92 5.06 -20.35
CA THR A 117 3.85 3.71 -19.80
C THR A 117 4.67 3.52 -18.53
N LEU A 118 4.20 2.62 -17.66
CA LEU A 118 4.90 2.12 -16.49
C LEU A 118 4.92 0.59 -16.52
N LYS A 119 5.94 -0.05 -15.95
CA LYS A 119 6.06 -1.52 -15.96
C LYS A 119 5.74 -2.11 -14.59
N ILE A 120 4.82 -3.07 -14.56
CA ILE A 120 4.65 -3.99 -13.43
C ILE A 120 5.46 -5.25 -13.72
N THR A 121 6.33 -5.64 -12.80
CA THR A 121 7.23 -6.80 -12.95
C THR A 121 6.91 -7.93 -11.97
N GLY A 122 6.09 -7.67 -10.97
CA GLY A 122 5.71 -8.66 -9.98
C GLY A 122 4.52 -8.26 -9.14
N ILE A 123 3.92 -9.24 -8.50
CA ILE A 123 2.82 -9.10 -7.55
C ILE A 123 3.21 -9.85 -6.29
N GLY A 124 3.12 -9.22 -5.13
CA GLY A 124 3.62 -9.80 -3.88
C GLY A 124 2.81 -9.39 -2.67
N GLY A 125 2.99 -10.11 -1.57
CA GLY A 125 2.25 -9.86 -0.34
C GLY A 125 2.38 -11.03 0.61
N ASP A 126 2.61 -10.73 1.89
CA ASP A 126 2.64 -11.72 2.96
C ASP A 126 1.25 -11.88 3.63
N ILE A 127 0.28 -11.07 3.19
CA ILE A 127 -1.10 -11.06 3.69
C ILE A 127 -2.03 -11.00 2.47
N GLU A 128 -3.09 -11.80 2.50
CA GLU A 128 -4.25 -11.64 1.61
C GLU A 128 -5.51 -11.53 2.46
N TYR A 129 -6.33 -10.50 2.21
CA TYR A 129 -7.67 -10.42 2.80
C TYR A 129 -8.65 -11.18 1.91
N LEU A 130 -9.37 -12.13 2.50
CA LEU A 130 -10.32 -12.99 1.79
C LEU A 130 -11.79 -12.56 2.03
N GLY A 131 -12.01 -11.42 2.69
CA GLY A 131 -13.33 -11.00 3.15
C GLY A 131 -13.78 -11.70 4.42
N HIS A 132 -14.82 -11.17 5.05
CA HIS A 132 -15.51 -11.79 6.19
C HIS A 132 -14.56 -12.17 7.33
N SER A 133 -13.62 -11.27 7.66
CA SER A 133 -12.62 -11.49 8.71
C SER A 133 -11.63 -12.65 8.45
N ASN A 134 -11.55 -13.18 7.23
CA ASN A 134 -10.61 -14.25 6.84
C ASN A 134 -9.37 -13.67 6.14
N PHE A 135 -8.20 -14.24 6.47
CA PHE A 135 -6.92 -13.84 5.91
C PHE A 135 -6.11 -15.07 5.52
N LEU A 136 -5.27 -14.94 4.50
CA LEU A 136 -4.08 -15.77 4.34
C LEU A 136 -2.89 -14.96 4.86
N ILE A 137 -2.10 -15.53 5.77
CA ILE A 137 -0.89 -14.88 6.30
C ILE A 137 0.29 -15.82 6.16
N ARG A 138 1.39 -15.31 5.62
CA ARG A 138 2.63 -16.07 5.46
C ARG A 138 3.21 -16.43 6.82
N ASN A 139 3.37 -17.72 7.06
CA ASN A 139 4.22 -18.22 8.12
C ASN A 139 5.69 -18.09 7.70
N LYS A 140 6.48 -17.37 8.50
CA LYS A 140 7.90 -17.11 8.18
C LYS A 140 8.81 -18.33 8.35
N GLU A 141 8.40 -19.32 9.12
CA GLU A 141 9.15 -20.56 9.30
C GLU A 141 8.88 -21.51 8.15
N THR A 142 7.61 -21.79 7.85
CA THR A 142 7.22 -22.74 6.80
C THR A 142 7.23 -22.13 5.40
N GLN A 143 7.28 -20.79 5.30
CA GLN A 143 7.19 -20.04 4.05
C GLN A 143 5.86 -20.21 3.30
N GLN A 144 4.85 -20.80 3.96
CA GLN A 144 3.53 -21.07 3.39
C GLN A 144 2.51 -20.03 3.85
N MET A 145 1.49 -19.81 3.02
CA MET A 145 0.33 -19.00 3.38
C MET A 145 -0.64 -19.84 4.22
N GLU A 146 -0.99 -19.36 5.41
CA GLU A 146 -1.90 -20.04 6.34
C GLU A 146 -3.20 -19.26 6.50
N LYS A 147 -4.33 -19.95 6.43
CA LYS A 147 -5.64 -19.34 6.67
C LYS A 147 -5.82 -19.03 8.15
N LYS A 148 -6.15 -17.78 8.47
CA LYS A 148 -6.42 -17.29 9.83
C LYS A 148 -7.68 -16.44 9.81
N ARG A 149 -8.49 -16.54 10.87
CA ARG A 149 -9.68 -15.71 11.06
C ARG A 149 -9.51 -14.87 12.31
N PHE A 150 -9.74 -13.56 12.23
CA PHE A 150 -9.57 -12.63 13.33
C PHE A 150 -10.88 -11.92 13.64
N LYS A 151 -11.31 -11.92 14.90
CA LYS A 151 -12.53 -11.18 15.30
C LYS A 151 -12.30 -9.68 15.34
N ASN A 152 -11.10 -9.26 15.73
CA ASN A 152 -10.70 -7.87 15.84
C ASN A 152 -9.37 -7.71 15.11
N VAL A 153 -9.27 -6.71 14.24
CA VAL A 153 -8.05 -6.37 13.51
C VAL A 153 -7.67 -4.95 13.89
N GLY A 154 -6.50 -4.80 14.51
CA GLY A 154 -5.92 -3.48 14.75
C GLY A 154 -5.00 -3.10 13.61
N MET A 155 -5.10 -1.87 13.12
CA MET A 155 -4.29 -1.36 12.02
C MET A 155 -3.55 -0.09 12.46
N ILE A 156 -2.24 -0.04 12.22
CA ILE A 156 -1.39 1.12 12.50
C ILE A 156 -0.64 1.50 11.23
N ALA A 157 -0.88 2.71 10.73
CA ALA A 157 -0.20 3.25 9.55
C ALA A 157 0.32 4.66 9.81
N GLY A 158 1.31 5.05 9.02
CA GLY A 158 1.84 6.42 8.97
C GLY A 158 2.17 6.80 7.53
N GLY A 159 1.79 8.02 7.14
CA GLY A 159 2.00 8.53 5.78
C GLY A 159 1.38 7.63 4.71
N SER A 160 2.13 7.36 3.63
CA SER A 160 1.68 6.49 2.53
C SER A 160 1.50 5.02 2.92
N GLY A 161 1.93 4.61 4.13
CA GLY A 161 1.69 3.26 4.64
C GLY A 161 0.21 2.95 4.92
N ILE A 162 -0.67 3.93 4.75
CA ILE A 162 -2.12 3.80 4.90
C ILE A 162 -2.78 3.07 3.71
N THR A 163 -2.21 3.14 2.51
CA THR A 163 -2.79 2.56 1.28
C THR A 163 -3.19 1.09 1.39
N PRO A 164 -2.40 0.16 1.95
CA PRO A 164 -2.83 -1.23 2.12
C PRO A 164 -4.06 -1.40 3.03
N MET A 165 -4.37 -0.43 3.90
CA MET A 165 -5.53 -0.43 4.80
C MET A 165 -6.78 0.20 4.16
N PHE A 166 -6.59 0.95 3.07
CA PHE A 166 -7.60 1.75 2.39
C PHE A 166 -7.96 1.23 0.99
N GLN A 167 -7.56 0.01 0.65
CA GLN A 167 -7.99 -0.62 -0.60
C GLN A 167 -9.51 -0.73 -0.64
N TYR A 168 -10.14 -0.51 -1.80
CA TYR A 168 -11.60 -0.54 -1.92
C TYR A 168 -12.20 -1.88 -1.51
N ASP A 169 -11.51 -2.99 -1.73
CA ASP A 169 -11.96 -4.32 -1.27
C ASP A 169 -12.04 -4.44 0.26
N ILE A 170 -11.26 -3.64 1.00
CA ILE A 170 -11.33 -3.59 2.45
C ILE A 170 -12.41 -2.59 2.86
N ILE A 171 -12.32 -1.34 2.43
CA ILE A 171 -13.20 -0.29 2.94
C ILE A 171 -14.67 -0.45 2.52
N LEU A 172 -14.95 -1.18 1.42
CA LEU A 172 -16.31 -1.50 0.97
C LEU A 172 -16.74 -2.93 1.34
N ASP A 173 -15.96 -3.62 2.16
CA ASP A 173 -16.32 -4.95 2.67
C ASP A 173 -17.59 -4.85 3.53
N GLU A 174 -18.50 -5.82 3.38
CA GLU A 174 -19.79 -5.81 4.09
C GLU A 174 -19.58 -5.85 5.61
N ASP A 175 -18.63 -6.65 6.12
CA ASP A 175 -18.30 -6.69 7.55
C ASP A 175 -17.90 -5.30 8.05
N LEU A 176 -17.04 -4.58 7.33
CA LEU A 176 -16.58 -3.24 7.74
C LEU A 176 -17.71 -2.21 7.74
N THR A 177 -18.59 -2.28 6.73
CA THR A 177 -19.79 -1.44 6.67
C THR A 177 -20.75 -1.74 7.82
N GLU A 178 -20.92 -3.02 8.19
CA GLU A 178 -21.72 -3.42 9.35
C GLU A 178 -21.06 -2.98 10.67
N TYR A 179 -19.76 -3.16 10.81
CA TYR A 179 -18.99 -2.74 11.98
C TYR A 179 -19.09 -1.23 12.18
N GLU A 180 -19.04 -0.43 11.12
CA GLU A 180 -19.28 1.01 11.20
C GLU A 180 -20.70 1.32 11.74
N LYS A 181 -21.75 0.70 11.18
CA LYS A 181 -23.15 0.91 11.60
C LYS A 181 -23.39 0.59 13.07
N ILE A 182 -22.70 -0.42 13.62
CA ILE A 182 -22.83 -0.83 15.04
C ILE A 182 -21.75 -0.21 15.95
N GLY A 183 -20.97 0.76 15.46
CA GLY A 183 -20.00 1.50 16.27
C GLY A 183 -18.77 0.70 16.69
N LYS A 184 -18.39 -0.32 15.91
CA LYS A 184 -17.21 -1.18 16.13
C LYS A 184 -16.02 -0.86 15.22
N LEU A 185 -16.17 0.09 14.31
CA LEU A 185 -15.05 0.69 13.58
C LEU A 185 -14.53 1.89 14.37
N TYR A 186 -13.26 1.84 14.79
CA TYR A 186 -12.61 2.91 15.56
C TYR A 186 -11.43 3.49 14.78
N TYR A 187 -11.41 4.81 14.63
CA TYR A 187 -10.30 5.54 14.01
C TYR A 187 -9.72 6.53 15.02
N PHE A 188 -8.40 6.50 15.20
CA PHE A 188 -7.70 7.41 16.11
C PHE A 188 -6.46 8.01 15.43
N PRO A 189 -6.56 9.22 14.85
CA PRO A 189 -5.44 9.87 14.20
C PRO A 189 -4.46 10.45 15.22
N ILE A 190 -3.17 10.39 14.86
CA ILE A 190 -2.09 10.98 15.64
C ILE A 190 -1.30 11.90 14.70
N VAL A 191 -1.11 13.16 15.09
CA VAL A 191 -0.34 14.15 14.33
C VAL A 191 0.88 14.60 15.12
N GLN A 192 2.03 14.71 14.44
CA GLN A 192 3.27 15.08 15.13
C GLN A 192 3.30 16.55 15.56
N ALA A 193 2.66 17.44 14.79
CA ALA A 193 2.60 18.87 15.04
C ALA A 193 1.14 19.34 14.84
N PRO A 194 0.27 19.14 15.84
CA PRO A 194 -1.12 19.56 15.79
C PRO A 194 -1.26 21.09 15.72
N ASP A 195 -2.34 21.56 15.08
CA ASP A 195 -2.81 22.93 15.28
C ASP A 195 -3.51 23.10 16.64
N GLU A 196 -3.83 24.34 16.99
CA GLU A 196 -4.46 24.70 18.28
C GLU A 196 -5.83 24.04 18.49
N ASN A 197 -6.51 23.64 17.42
CA ASN A 197 -7.85 23.06 17.47
C ASN A 197 -7.84 21.52 17.50
N TRP A 198 -6.66 20.88 17.42
CA TRP A 198 -6.56 19.43 17.42
C TRP A 198 -6.80 18.81 18.79
N GLN A 199 -7.78 17.91 18.88
CA GLN A 199 -8.20 17.29 20.15
C GLN A 199 -7.84 15.81 20.27
N LEU A 200 -7.21 15.22 19.25
CA LEU A 200 -6.90 13.79 19.18
C LEU A 200 -5.43 13.53 19.54
N GLY A 201 -4.86 12.39 19.15
CA GLY A 201 -3.50 12.02 19.51
C GLY A 201 -2.45 12.97 18.95
N SER A 202 -1.38 13.23 19.72
CA SER A 202 -0.26 14.05 19.27
C SER A 202 1.09 13.36 19.50
N GLY A 203 2.07 13.70 18.66
CA GLY A 203 3.44 13.18 18.75
C GLY A 203 3.66 11.85 18.03
N LYS A 204 4.46 10.96 18.62
CA LYS A 204 4.74 9.62 18.09
C LYS A 204 3.81 8.59 18.72
N ILE A 205 3.56 7.49 18.02
CA ILE A 205 2.85 6.34 18.57
C ILE A 205 3.58 5.82 19.82
N THR A 206 2.85 5.64 20.91
CA THR A 206 3.37 5.12 22.19
C THR A 206 2.74 3.78 22.54
N SER A 207 3.35 3.03 23.47
CA SER A 207 2.75 1.79 24.00
C SER A 207 1.40 2.06 24.65
N GLY A 208 1.26 3.15 25.42
CA GLY A 208 0.00 3.52 26.04
C GLY A 208 -1.11 3.81 25.03
N MET A 209 -0.79 4.43 23.89
CA MET A 209 -1.75 4.60 22.80
C MET A 209 -2.17 3.26 22.20
N ILE A 210 -1.22 2.35 21.96
CA ILE A 210 -1.54 1.00 21.44
C ILE A 210 -2.44 0.26 22.43
N GLU A 211 -2.11 0.28 23.72
CA GLU A 211 -2.90 -0.37 24.76
C GLU A 211 -4.32 0.21 24.90
N SER A 212 -4.49 1.51 24.63
CA SER A 212 -5.77 2.20 24.75
C SER A 212 -6.67 2.04 23.53
N PHE A 213 -6.09 2.00 22.32
CA PHE A 213 -6.85 2.12 21.07
C PHE A 213 -6.82 0.87 20.19
N MET A 214 -5.94 -0.10 20.47
CA MET A 214 -5.87 -1.34 19.69
C MET A 214 -6.55 -2.50 20.42
N PRO A 215 -7.07 -3.50 19.70
CA PRO A 215 -7.56 -4.72 20.33
C PRO A 215 -6.48 -5.37 21.21
N PRO A 216 -6.86 -6.04 22.31
CA PRO A 216 -5.91 -6.73 23.15
C PRO A 216 -5.14 -7.78 22.34
N LYS A 217 -3.88 -7.99 22.71
CA LYS A 217 -3.00 -8.95 22.03
C LYS A 217 -3.68 -10.32 22.00
N SER A 218 -3.80 -10.91 20.81
CA SER A 218 -4.24 -12.30 20.70
C SER A 218 -3.20 -13.23 21.35
N ASN A 219 -3.62 -14.40 21.85
CA ASN A 219 -2.68 -15.40 22.37
C ASN A 219 -1.67 -15.91 21.29
N ASN A 220 -1.87 -15.57 20.02
CA ASN A 220 -1.01 -15.91 18.87
C ASN A 220 -0.08 -14.74 18.44
N TYR A 221 0.17 -13.76 19.31
CA TYR A 221 0.78 -12.45 19.00
C TYR A 221 2.17 -12.47 18.35
N GLN A 222 2.98 -13.53 18.51
CA GLN A 222 4.37 -13.51 18.06
C GLN A 222 4.55 -13.45 16.53
N GLN A 223 3.51 -13.68 15.72
CA GLN A 223 3.64 -13.76 14.26
C GLN A 223 3.38 -12.44 13.47
N SER A 224 2.74 -11.42 14.04
CA SER A 224 2.19 -10.29 13.26
C SER A 224 3.01 -8.98 13.26
N LEU A 225 4.01 -8.84 14.15
CA LEU A 225 4.69 -7.55 14.39
C LEU A 225 5.62 -7.03 13.26
N ASN A 226 5.87 -7.82 12.21
CA ASN A 226 6.93 -7.53 11.23
C ASN A 226 6.45 -7.34 9.78
N LEU A 227 5.15 -7.11 9.53
CA LEU A 227 4.60 -7.17 8.17
C LEU A 227 4.55 -5.81 7.44
N LEU A 228 4.52 -4.68 8.16
CA LEU A 228 4.35 -3.34 7.55
C LEU A 228 5.54 -2.38 7.78
N SER A 229 6.55 -2.77 8.57
CA SER A 229 7.59 -1.86 9.07
C SER A 229 8.72 -1.49 8.07
N ARG A 230 8.59 -1.82 6.78
CA ARG A 230 9.63 -1.54 5.77
C ARG A 230 9.04 -1.02 4.46
N GLN A 231 8.39 0.12 4.50
CA GLN A 231 8.21 0.97 3.33
C GLN A 231 9.02 2.25 3.58
N ARG A 232 10.32 2.18 3.33
CA ARG A 232 11.21 3.34 3.22
C ARG A 232 11.98 3.21 1.91
#